data_AF-A0A9X4NQ19-F1
#
_entry.id   AF-A0A9X4NQ19-F1
#
_cell.length_a   1.000
_cell.length_b   1.000
_cell.length_c   1.000
_cell.angle_alpha   90.00
_cell.angle_beta   90.00
_cell.angle_gamma   90.00
#
_symmetry.space_group_name_H-M   'P 1'
#
loop_
_entity.id
_entity.type
_entity.pdbx_description
1 polymer ?
#
loop_
_entity_poly.entity_id
_entity_poly.type
_entity_poly.pdbx_seq_one_letter_code
_entity_poly.pdbx_strand_id
1 'polypeptide(L)' 'MSTTESLHIVCPHCHTTNRIASANLSAAPDCGKCHRPLFTGHPVALDEAAFEKHIARSQVPVLVDFWAPGAAPAA' A
#
# COMPACT_ATOMS: atom_id res chain seq x y z
N MET A 1 -22.49 12.14 -4.39
CA MET A 1 -21.63 10.96 -4.16
C MET A 1 -21.27 10.98 -2.69
N SER A 2 -21.59 9.93 -1.94
CA SER A 2 -21.50 9.93 -0.48
C SER A 2 -20.03 9.98 -0.05
N THR A 3 -19.64 11.02 0.69
CA THR A 3 -18.27 11.29 1.17
C THR A 3 -17.83 10.41 2.34
N THR A 4 -18.54 9.30 2.60
CA THR A 4 -18.43 8.51 3.84
C THR A 4 -17.88 7.11 3.63
N GLU A 5 -17.60 6.70 2.39
CA GLU A 5 -17.03 5.38 2.13
C GLU A 5 -15.58 5.33 2.67
N SER A 6 -15.30 4.34 3.51
CA SER A 6 -13.97 4.12 4.06
C SER A 6 -13.30 2.95 3.36
N LEU A 7 -12.03 3.12 3.03
CA LEU A 7 -11.17 2.12 2.43
C LEU A 7 -10.16 1.63 3.46
N HIS A 8 -9.84 0.35 3.40
CA HIS A 8 -8.71 -0.23 4.12
C HIS A 8 -7.46 -0.18 3.26
N ILE A 9 -6.36 0.34 3.81
CA ILE A 9 -5.06 0.44 3.15
C ILE A 9 -3.99 -0.10 4.09
N VAL A 10 -3.18 -1.04 3.61
CA VAL A 10 -2.07 -1.60 4.38
C VAL A 10 -0.88 -0.64 4.33
N CYS A 11 -0.35 -0.26 5.50
CA CYS A 11 0.78 0.64 5.58
C CYS A 11 2.04 -0.01 4.99
N PRO A 12 2.77 0.67 4.09
CA PRO A 12 3.99 0.13 3.48
C PRO A 12 5.16 -0.02 4.48
N HIS A 13 5.05 0.56 5.68
CA HIS A 13 6.15 0.64 6.64
C HIS A 13 6.05 -0.34 7.81
N CYS A 14 4.84 -0.60 8.27
CA CYS A 14 4.59 -1.43 9.45
C CYS A 14 3.47 -2.46 9.21
N HIS A 15 2.98 -2.55 7.97
CA HIS A 15 1.94 -3.49 7.53
C HIS A 15 0.63 -3.40 8.31
N THR A 16 0.38 -2.33 9.06
CA THR A 16 -0.90 -2.12 9.75
C THR A 16 -1.98 -1.74 8.75
N THR A 17 -3.16 -2.32 8.87
CA THR A 17 -4.32 -1.93 8.05
C THR A 17 -4.92 -0.65 8.63
N ASN A 18 -4.99 0.41 7.82
CA ASN A 18 -5.53 1.71 8.19
C ASN A 18 -6.89 1.89 7.51
N ARG A 19 -7.84 2.49 8.21
CA ARG A 19 -9.15 2.87 7.64
C ARG A 19 -9.11 4.34 7.25
N ILE A 20 -9.28 4.62 5.96
CA ILE A 20 -9.14 5.95 5.36
C ILE A 20 -10.45 6.31 4.66
N ALA A 21 -11.03 7.47 4.97
CA ALA A 21 -12.17 7.96 4.19
C ALA A 21 -11.73 8.19 2.74
N SER A 22 -12.51 7.76 1.76
CA SER A 22 -12.18 7.87 0.33
C SER A 22 -11.87 9.32 -0.07
N ALA A 23 -12.61 10.28 0.50
CA ALA A 23 -12.38 11.72 0.33
C ALA A 23 -10.99 12.21 0.82
N ASN A 24 -10.34 11.46 1.70
CA ASN A 24 -9.04 11.82 2.29
C ASN A 24 -7.84 11.15 1.59
N LEU A 25 -8.05 10.36 0.53
CA LEU A 25 -6.94 9.73 -0.20
C LEU A 25 -5.96 10.77 -0.76
N SER A 26 -6.46 11.87 -1.30
CA SER A 26 -5.65 12.96 -1.85
C SER A 26 -5.01 13.86 -0.78
N ALA A 27 -5.34 13.67 0.50
CA ALA A 27 -4.83 14.47 1.61
C ALA A 27 -3.52 13.93 2.21
N ALA A 28 -2.85 12.99 1.51
CA ALA A 28 -1.62 12.35 1.96
C ALA A 28 -1.69 11.81 3.41
N PRO A 29 -2.60 10.85 3.69
CA PRO A 29 -2.80 10.35 5.05
C PRO A 29 -1.57 9.59 5.58
N ASP A 30 -1.31 9.76 6.87
CA ASP A 30 -0.32 8.98 7.61
C ASP A 30 -0.91 7.72 8.23
N CYS A 31 -0.05 6.74 8.51
CA CYS A 31 -0.44 5.55 9.24
C CYS A 31 -0.77 5.87 10.70
N GLY A 32 -1.92 5.43 11.18
CA GLY A 32 -2.34 5.62 12.58
C GLY A 32 -1.52 4.85 13.63
N LYS A 33 -0.61 3.96 13.22
CA LYS A 33 0.27 3.19 14.13
C LYS A 33 1.71 3.71 14.16
N CYS A 34 2.32 3.90 12.99
CA CYS A 34 3.73 4.31 12.89
C CYS A 34 3.93 5.77 12.48
N HIS A 35 2.86 6.50 12.19
CA HIS A 35 2.87 7.93 11.83
C HIS A 35 3.73 8.27 10.61
N ARG A 36 3.95 7.29 9.73
CA ARG A 36 4.64 7.48 8.45
C ARG A 36 3.63 7.57 7.31
N PRO A 37 3.96 8.24 6.19
CA PRO A 37 3.07 8.39 5.04
C PRO A 37 2.58 7.05 4.50
N LEU A 38 1.29 6.95 4.16
CA LEU A 38 0.75 5.76 3.48
C LEU A 38 1.13 5.70 1.99
N PHE A 39 1.33 6.86 1.37
CA PHE A 39 1.69 6.99 -0.03
C PHE A 39 3.02 7.73 -0.16
N THR A 40 4.07 7.00 -0.52
CA THR A 40 5.44 7.54 -0.64
C THR A 40 5.84 7.85 -2.08
N GLY A 41 5.05 7.39 -3.07
CA GLY A 41 5.43 7.48 -4.49
C GLY A 41 6.59 6.56 -4.89
N HIS A 42 7.00 5.65 -4.01
CA HIS A 42 8.11 4.72 -4.24
C HIS A 42 7.67 3.28 -3.96
N PRO A 43 8.13 2.30 -4.77
CA PRO A 43 7.92 0.89 -4.48
C PRO A 43 8.53 0.49 -3.14
N VAL A 44 7.96 -0.54 -2.53
CA VAL A 44 8.49 -1.16 -1.30
C VAL A 44 8.74 -2.63 -1.56
N ALA A 45 9.94 -3.10 -1.19
CA ALA A 45 10.26 -4.51 -1.20
C ALA A 45 9.46 -5.22 -0.11
N LEU A 46 8.75 -6.29 -0.47
CA LEU A 46 7.93 -7.08 0.43
C LEU A 46 8.46 -8.51 0.47
N ASP A 47 8.39 -9.12 1.65
CA ASP A 47 8.43 -10.58 1.75
C ASP A 47 7.05 -11.18 1.45
N GLU A 48 6.96 -12.51 1.44
CA GLU A 48 5.74 -13.25 1.14
C GLU A 48 4.57 -12.87 2.07
N ALA A 49 4.82 -12.80 3.38
CA ALA A 49 3.78 -12.51 4.36
C ALA A 49 3.25 -11.08 4.23
N ALA A 50 4.13 -10.11 3.98
CA ALA A 50 3.76 -8.74 3.72
C ALA A 50 3.02 -8.60 2.39
N PHE A 51 3.48 -9.26 1.33
CA PHE A 51 2.85 -9.29 0.01
C PHE A 51 1.39 -9.78 0.10
N GLU A 52 1.16 -10.95 0.70
CA GLU A 52 -0.18 -11.51 0.89
C GLU A 52 -1.11 -10.54 1.62
N LYS A 53 -0.59 -9.90 2.67
CA LYS A 53 -1.37 -8.91 3.42
C LYS A 53 -1.74 -7.70 2.56
N HIS A 54 -0.81 -7.20 1.75
CA HIS A 54 -0.99 -6.01 0.92
C HIS A 54 -2.04 -6.25 -0.17
N ILE A 55 -2.00 -7.40 -0.86
CA ILE A 55 -2.96 -7.71 -1.93
C ILE A 55 -4.35 -8.08 -1.38
N ALA A 56 -4.42 -8.74 -0.22
CA ALA A 56 -5.69 -9.24 0.31
C ALA A 56 -6.48 -8.18 1.09
N ARG A 57 -5.81 -7.17 1.66
CA ARG A 57 -6.44 -6.22 2.60
C ARG A 57 -6.45 -4.76 2.14
N SER A 58 -5.74 -4.42 1.07
CA SER A 58 -5.80 -3.07 0.50
C SER A 58 -6.97 -2.97 -0.49
N GLN A 59 -7.79 -1.96 -0.32
CA GLN A 59 -8.93 -1.64 -1.20
C GLN A 59 -8.57 -0.55 -2.23
N VAL A 60 -7.29 -0.49 -2.58
CA VAL A 60 -6.72 0.34 -3.64
C VAL A 60 -5.96 -0.56 -4.61
N PRO A 61 -5.83 -0.20 -5.89
CA PRO A 61 -5.02 -0.98 -6.83
C PRO A 61 -3.58 -1.16 -6.32
N VAL A 62 -3.09 -2.40 -6.37
CA VAL A 62 -1.70 -2.74 -6.01
C VAL A 62 -0.97 -3.14 -7.28
N LEU A 63 0.05 -2.38 -7.64
CA LEU A 63 1.00 -2.75 -8.69
C LEU A 63 2.13 -3.55 -8.07
N VAL A 64 2.46 -4.70 -8.66
CA VAL A 64 3.47 -5.63 -8.16
C VAL A 64 4.50 -5.89 -9.25
N ASP A 65 5.77 -5.73 -8.89
CA ASP A 65 6.91 -6.04 -9.74
C ASP A 65 7.65 -7.26 -9.17
N PHE A 66 7.60 -8.38 -9.88
CA PHE A 66 8.30 -9.61 -9.52
C PHE A 66 9.62 -9.67 -10.29
N TRP A 67 10.73 -9.53 -9.58
CA TRP A 67 12.07 -9.50 -10.15
C TRP A 67 13.05 -10.39 -9.37
N ALA A 68 14.20 -10.69 -9.97
CA ALA A 68 15.29 -11.41 -9.33
C ALA A 68 16.63 -10.68 -9.57
N PRO A 69 17.56 -10.64 -8.61
CA PRO A 69 18.88 -10.07 -8.82
C PRO A 69 19.62 -10.74 -9.98
N GLY A 70 20.12 -9.95 -10.93
CA GLY A 70 20.89 -10.45 -12.08
C GLY A 70 20.05 -11.01 -13.24
N ALA A 71 18.73 -10.95 -13.17
CA ALA A 71 17.87 -11.19 -14.34
C ALA A 71 17.87 -9.93 -15.23
N ALA A 72 18.75 -9.87 -16.23
CA ALA A 72 18.56 -8.93 -17.32
C ALA A 72 17.30 -9.33 -18.10
N PRO A 73 16.40 -8.40 -18.47
CA PRO A 73 15.34 -8.73 -19.41
C PRO A 73 15.99 -9.19 -20.71
N ALA A 74 15.55 -10.35 -21.22
CA ALA A 74 15.96 -10.79 -22.55
C ALA A 74 15.50 -9.73 -23.54
N ALA A 75 16.47 -9.06 -24.17
CA ALA A 75 16.23 -8.08 -25.24
C ALA A 75 15.63 -8.76 -26.48
#